data_AF-A0A1D8UYN6-F1
#
_entry.id   AF-A0A1D8UYN6-F1
#
_cell.length_a   1.000
_cell.length_b   1.000
_cell.length_c   1.000
_cell.angle_alpha   90.00
_cell.angle_beta   90.00
_cell.angle_gamma   90.00
#
_symmetry.space_group_name_H-M   'P 1'
#
loop_
_entity.id
_entity.type
_entity.pdbx_description
1 polymer ?
#
loop_
_entity_poly.entity_id
_entity_poly.type
_entity_poly.pdbx_seq_one_letter_code
_entity_poly.pdbx_strand_id
1 'polypeptide(L)'
;MPMRPGYNDLRRWKALTFFGSLAATPVLAQTVNVPNGLPQTPIAVYQELGMGGWTPATVGGTTTVGTTGTPASSGGTTTSGSSLSVMNSQSWGYAAGQNASALGVNPDALAATCVMESGCTNITTTASGSTITGAFQMSESTYTQAMQEALASNPTLAASLGDTGLSGQKDPATQAVAAAQYLKDAASTLQANGISDPTALDARGYYNFGPAAGVKVAQASSDTLMSDVLPTMSSTQLASNGISAGETVGEWKASVTAKMGSSANAPILTS
;
A
#
# COMPACT_ATOMS: atom_id res chain seq x y z
N MET A 1 8.38 -25.35 -4.57
CA MET A 1 8.37 -23.96 -4.09
C MET A 1 9.79 -23.41 -4.28
N PRO A 2 10.07 -22.60 -5.31
CA PRO A 2 11.43 -22.10 -5.49
C PRO A 2 11.73 -21.01 -4.44
N MET A 3 12.95 -21.10 -3.94
CA MET A 3 13.49 -20.44 -2.76
C MET A 3 13.78 -18.95 -3.00
N ARG A 4 13.65 -18.13 -1.95
CA ARG A 4 14.29 -16.80 -1.88
C ARG A 4 15.82 -17.01 -1.75
N PRO A 5 16.66 -16.49 -2.68
CA PRO A 5 18.11 -16.47 -2.50
C PRO A 5 18.48 -15.42 -1.44
N GLY A 6 19.34 -15.81 -0.50
CA GLY A 6 19.85 -14.94 0.56
C GLY A 6 20.82 -13.89 0.03
N TYR A 7 20.82 -12.72 0.66
CA TYR A 7 21.88 -11.73 0.49
C TYR A 7 22.69 -11.63 1.78
N ASN A 8 23.93 -12.12 1.68
CA ASN A 8 25.07 -11.51 2.36
C ASN A 8 25.48 -10.30 1.54
N ASP A 9 25.42 -9.09 2.11
CA ASP A 9 26.53 -8.16 1.98
C ASP A 9 26.47 -7.04 3.03
N LEU A 10 27.44 -7.11 3.93
CA LEU A 10 27.77 -6.08 4.91
C LEU A 10 28.35 -4.85 4.20
N ARG A 11 27.65 -3.72 4.20
CA ARG A 11 28.30 -2.40 4.06
C ARG A 11 28.27 -1.66 5.38
N ARG A 12 29.31 -1.91 6.19
CA ARG A 12 29.72 -1.05 7.29
C ARG A 12 30.04 0.35 6.74
N TRP A 13 29.30 1.36 7.16
CA TRP A 13 29.74 2.75 7.05
C TRP A 13 30.32 3.18 8.39
N LYS A 14 31.63 3.38 8.42
CA LYS A 14 32.35 4.05 9.51
C LYS A 14 31.97 5.53 9.48
N ALA A 15 31.50 6.05 10.61
CA ALA A 15 31.37 7.49 10.83
C ALA A 15 32.75 8.13 10.86
N LEU A 16 33.00 9.08 9.95
CA LEU A 16 34.12 10.00 10.02
C LEU A 16 33.55 11.37 10.42
N THR A 17 33.89 11.80 11.63
CA THR A 17 33.52 13.10 12.18
C THR A 17 34.36 14.18 11.51
N PHE A 18 33.72 15.18 10.90
CA PHE A 18 34.34 16.46 10.57
C PHE A 18 33.47 17.58 11.13
N PHE A 19 34.03 18.34 12.07
CA PHE A 19 33.47 19.58 12.61
C PHE A 19 33.56 20.69 11.55
N GLY A 20 32.45 21.38 11.32
CA GLY A 20 32.39 22.58 10.48
C GLY A 20 31.09 23.33 10.74
N SER A 21 31.16 24.31 11.64
CA SER A 21 30.07 25.20 12.02
C SER A 21 29.71 26.20 10.91
N LEU A 22 28.46 26.20 10.47
CA LEU A 22 27.84 27.29 9.72
C LEU A 22 26.52 27.67 10.40
N ALA A 23 26.41 28.94 10.77
CA ALA A 23 25.26 29.52 11.45
C ALA A 23 24.01 29.49 10.54
N ALA A 24 22.92 28.91 11.04
CA ALA A 24 21.60 29.00 10.42
C ALA A 24 20.77 30.05 11.16
N THR A 25 20.40 31.13 10.47
CA THR A 25 19.34 32.06 10.89
C THR A 25 17.99 31.34 10.85
N PRO A 26 17.10 31.52 11.85
CA PRO A 26 15.76 30.95 11.79
C PRO A 26 14.91 31.76 10.79
N VAL A 27 14.39 31.08 9.76
CA VAL A 27 13.33 31.63 8.92
C VAL A 27 12.02 31.56 9.71
N LEU A 28 11.43 32.72 9.96
CA LEU A 28 10.10 32.85 10.56
C LEU A 28 9.06 32.31 9.56
N ALA A 29 8.38 31.22 9.92
CA ALA A 29 7.20 30.76 9.21
C ALA A 29 6.07 31.80 9.41
N GLN A 30 5.61 32.42 8.31
CA GLN A 30 4.43 33.28 8.35
C GLN A 30 3.17 32.44 8.14
N THR A 31 2.27 32.46 9.11
CA THR A 31 0.92 31.93 8.96
C THR A 31 0.08 32.94 8.19
N VAL A 32 -0.30 32.61 6.94
CA VAL A 32 -1.26 33.40 6.18
C VAL A 32 -2.66 33.00 6.61
N ASN A 33 -3.33 33.85 7.38
CA ASN A 33 -4.75 33.70 7.65
C ASN A 33 -5.52 34.24 6.44
N VAL A 34 -6.25 33.38 5.71
CA VAL A 34 -7.05 33.78 4.55
C VAL A 34 -8.50 34.03 5.02
N PRO A 35 -8.97 35.28 5.13
CA PRO A 35 -10.36 35.56 5.45
C PRO A 35 -11.22 35.28 4.20
N ASN A 36 -12.27 34.47 4.36
CA ASN A 36 -13.24 34.03 3.35
C ASN A 36 -12.69 33.10 2.25
N GLY A 37 -12.88 31.79 2.45
CA GLY A 37 -13.24 30.80 1.42
C GLY A 37 -12.26 30.57 0.27
N LEU A 38 -11.79 29.32 0.12
CA LEU A 38 -11.11 28.86 -1.09
C LEU A 38 -11.89 29.28 -2.36
N PRO A 39 -11.20 29.66 -3.46
CA PRO A 39 -11.89 29.85 -4.73
C PRO A 39 -12.66 28.58 -5.08
N GLN A 40 -13.93 28.73 -5.45
CA GLN A 40 -14.81 27.63 -5.85
C GLN A 40 -14.11 26.80 -6.93
N THR A 41 -13.90 25.52 -6.65
CA THR A 41 -13.50 24.54 -7.66
C THR A 41 -14.57 24.52 -8.76
N PRO A 42 -14.21 24.41 -10.04
CA PRO A 42 -15.19 24.25 -11.10
C PRO A 42 -16.02 22.99 -10.83
N ILE A 43 -17.31 23.18 -10.56
CA ILE A 43 -18.29 22.10 -10.50
C ILE A 43 -18.50 21.65 -11.94
N ALA A 44 -18.15 20.40 -12.26
CA ALA A 44 -18.47 19.81 -13.55
C ALA A 44 -20.00 19.75 -13.70
N VAL A 45 -20.56 20.65 -14.51
CA VAL A 45 -22.02 20.73 -14.80
C VAL A 45 -22.44 19.83 -15.97
N TYR A 46 -21.52 19.09 -16.58
CA TYR A 46 -21.82 18.10 -17.61
C TYR A 46 -21.62 16.69 -17.06
N GLN A 47 -22.75 16.00 -16.92
CA GLN A 47 -22.85 14.59 -16.61
C GLN A 47 -22.55 13.82 -17.91
N GLU A 48 -21.45 13.06 -17.99
CA GLU A 48 -21.26 12.17 -19.13
C GLU A 48 -22.33 11.08 -19.11
N LEU A 49 -23.00 10.88 -20.25
CA LEU A 49 -24.07 9.90 -20.42
C LEU A 49 -23.52 8.48 -20.20
N GLY A 50 -23.79 7.90 -19.02
CA GLY A 50 -23.41 6.54 -18.65
C GLY A 50 -22.90 6.36 -17.23
N MET A 51 -22.61 7.45 -16.51
CA MET A 51 -22.06 7.39 -15.14
C MET A 51 -23.18 7.43 -14.09
N GLY A 52 -23.42 6.30 -13.41
CA GLY A 52 -24.27 6.24 -12.21
C GLY A 52 -23.77 7.21 -11.14
N GLY A 53 -24.70 7.88 -10.46
CA GLY A 53 -24.46 9.07 -9.64
C GLY A 53 -23.27 8.96 -8.67
N TRP A 54 -22.26 9.80 -8.90
CA TRP A 54 -21.15 10.01 -7.97
C TRP A 54 -21.40 11.29 -7.16
N THR A 55 -21.19 11.21 -5.84
CA THR A 55 -21.04 12.38 -4.97
C THR A 55 -19.62 12.40 -4.41
N PRO A 56 -18.88 13.53 -4.52
CA PRO A 56 -17.57 13.63 -3.87
C PRO A 56 -17.71 13.53 -2.35
N ALA A 57 -16.87 12.70 -1.73
CA ALA A 57 -16.65 12.79 -0.29
C ALA A 57 -15.99 14.14 0.00
N THR A 58 -16.74 15.03 0.68
CA THR A 58 -16.20 16.31 1.16
C THR A 58 -15.34 16.02 2.39
N VAL A 59 -14.01 15.94 2.21
CA VAL A 59 -13.08 15.92 3.34
C VAL A 59 -12.26 17.20 3.30
N GLY A 60 -12.63 18.14 4.17
CA GLY A 60 -11.87 19.36 4.41
C GLY A 60 -10.57 19.03 5.15
N GLY A 61 -9.44 19.17 4.46
CA GLY A 61 -8.11 19.17 5.04
C GLY A 61 -7.29 20.26 4.38
N THR A 62 -6.83 21.24 5.14
CA THR A 62 -5.93 22.30 4.66
C THR A 62 -4.57 21.71 4.27
N THR A 63 -4.18 21.89 3.01
CA THR A 63 -2.84 21.57 2.52
C THR A 63 -1.94 22.80 2.60
N THR A 64 -0.80 22.71 3.28
CA THR A 64 0.24 23.75 3.27
C THR A 64 1.08 23.59 2.00
N VAL A 65 1.03 24.57 1.09
CA VAL A 65 1.80 24.60 -0.16
C VAL A 65 3.07 25.42 0.05
N GLY A 66 4.24 24.84 -0.23
CA GLY A 66 5.53 25.53 -0.26
C GLY A 66 5.69 26.41 -1.51
N THR A 67 6.40 27.53 -1.37
CA THR A 67 6.43 28.69 -2.30
C THR A 67 7.13 28.51 -3.65
N THR A 68 7.35 27.29 -4.13
CA THR A 68 7.99 27.04 -5.45
C THR A 68 7.32 25.96 -6.31
N GLY A 69 6.08 25.55 -5.99
CA GLY A 69 5.26 24.74 -6.90
C GLY A 69 5.83 23.36 -7.26
N THR A 70 6.80 22.85 -6.49
CA THR A 70 7.38 21.51 -6.64
C THR A 70 7.34 20.82 -5.28
N PRO A 71 6.75 19.62 -5.14
CA PRO A 71 6.87 18.85 -3.89
C PRO A 71 8.33 18.52 -3.63
N ALA A 72 8.83 18.90 -2.46
CA ALA A 72 10.19 18.61 -2.05
C ALA A 72 10.38 17.09 -1.91
N SER A 73 11.28 16.53 -2.71
CA SER A 73 11.81 15.18 -2.51
C SER A 73 12.90 15.22 -1.44
N SER A 74 12.65 14.56 -0.31
CA SER A 74 13.69 14.09 0.61
C SER A 74 13.10 12.95 1.45
N GLY A 75 13.87 11.87 1.56
CA GLY A 75 13.42 10.59 2.08
C GLY A 75 12.84 10.60 3.50
N GLY A 76 11.99 9.59 3.74
CA GLY A 76 11.65 9.08 5.06
C GLY A 76 11.15 10.10 6.07
N THR A 77 9.88 10.51 5.97
CA THR A 77 9.13 10.99 7.14
C THR A 77 7.64 10.73 6.90
N THR A 78 6.99 10.21 7.94
CA THR A 78 5.55 9.95 8.08
C THR A 78 4.66 10.93 7.31
N THR A 79 4.00 10.47 6.25
CA THR A 79 2.87 11.18 5.66
C THR A 79 1.68 11.00 6.59
N SER A 80 1.31 12.05 7.33
CA SER A 80 0.10 12.10 8.17
C SER A 80 -1.18 12.27 7.33
N GLY A 81 -1.23 11.63 6.16
CA GLY A 81 -2.40 11.55 5.27
C GLY A 81 -2.80 10.09 5.13
N SER A 82 -4.08 9.82 4.85
CA SER A 82 -4.53 8.44 4.57
C SER A 82 -3.70 7.85 3.43
N SER A 83 -3.47 6.53 3.44
CA SER A 83 -2.74 5.88 2.35
C SER A 83 -3.40 6.16 0.99
N LEU A 84 -4.73 6.31 0.98
CA LEU A 84 -5.49 6.75 -0.19
C LEU A 84 -5.05 8.12 -0.74
N SER A 85 -4.70 9.09 0.11
CA SER A 85 -4.15 10.37 -0.34
C SER A 85 -2.79 10.20 -1.02
N VAL A 86 -1.95 9.29 -0.52
CA VAL A 86 -0.65 8.99 -1.15
C VAL A 86 -0.87 8.35 -2.51
N MET A 87 -1.77 7.36 -2.60
CA MET A 87 -2.11 6.73 -3.87
C MET A 87 -2.70 7.73 -4.87
N ASN A 88 -3.66 8.56 -4.45
CA ASN A 88 -4.31 9.57 -5.31
C ASN A 88 -3.39 10.72 -5.74
N SER A 89 -2.27 10.93 -5.06
CA SER A 89 -1.23 11.86 -5.52
C SER A 89 -0.50 11.37 -6.77
N GLN A 90 -0.62 10.08 -7.10
CA GLN A 90 -0.07 9.50 -8.31
C GLN A 90 -1.02 9.70 -9.48
N SER A 91 -0.48 9.84 -10.70
CA SER A 91 -1.28 10.03 -11.92
C SER A 91 -2.25 8.88 -12.22
N TRP A 92 -2.00 7.71 -11.65
CA TRP A 92 -2.79 6.48 -11.83
C TRP A 92 -3.69 6.13 -10.64
N GLY A 93 -3.56 6.85 -9.51
CA GLY A 93 -4.18 6.46 -8.23
C GLY A 93 -5.71 6.40 -8.27
N TYR A 94 -6.34 7.37 -8.94
CA TYR A 94 -7.79 7.36 -9.12
C TYR A 94 -8.27 6.15 -9.93
N ALA A 95 -7.60 5.82 -11.03
CA ALA A 95 -7.95 4.64 -11.83
C ALA A 95 -7.79 3.34 -11.03
N ALA A 96 -6.71 3.23 -10.23
CA ALA A 96 -6.51 2.11 -9.32
C ALA A 96 -7.64 1.96 -8.28
N GLY A 97 -8.09 3.06 -7.69
CA GLY A 97 -9.22 3.05 -6.76
C GLY A 97 -10.55 2.63 -7.41
N GLN A 98 -10.80 3.09 -8.65
CA GLN A 98 -12.00 2.68 -9.41
C GLN A 98 -11.97 1.19 -9.74
N ASN A 99 -10.80 0.68 -10.15
CA ASN A 99 -10.59 -0.74 -10.43
C ASN A 99 -10.81 -1.61 -9.19
N ALA A 100 -10.33 -1.16 -8.02
CA ALA A 100 -10.59 -1.86 -6.76
C ALA A 100 -12.08 -1.89 -6.41
N SER A 101 -12.76 -0.74 -6.52
CA SER A 101 -14.19 -0.62 -6.25
C SER A 101 -15.02 -1.52 -7.17
N ALA A 102 -14.63 -1.65 -8.44
CA ALA A 102 -15.27 -2.54 -9.40
C ALA A 102 -15.14 -4.04 -9.05
N LEU A 103 -14.20 -4.40 -8.17
CA LEU A 103 -14.05 -5.75 -7.61
C LEU A 103 -14.69 -5.90 -6.23
N GLY A 104 -15.32 -4.85 -5.69
CA GLY A 104 -15.87 -4.81 -4.33
C GLY A 104 -14.81 -4.63 -3.25
N VAL A 105 -13.66 -4.04 -3.60
CA VAL A 105 -12.54 -3.79 -2.69
C VAL A 105 -12.47 -2.31 -2.35
N ASN A 106 -12.32 -2.00 -1.07
CA ASN A 106 -12.18 -0.64 -0.57
C ASN A 106 -10.87 -0.01 -1.07
N PRO A 107 -10.93 1.13 -1.79
CA PRO A 107 -9.74 1.81 -2.28
C PRO A 107 -8.74 2.18 -1.17
N ASP A 108 -9.19 2.42 0.06
CA ASP A 108 -8.31 2.77 1.17
C ASP A 108 -7.48 1.56 1.64
N ALA A 109 -8.06 0.35 1.61
CA ALA A 109 -7.34 -0.90 1.89
C ALA A 109 -6.34 -1.26 0.77
N LEU A 110 -6.72 -1.01 -0.50
CA LEU A 110 -5.78 -1.12 -1.62
C LEU A 110 -4.61 -0.15 -1.45
N ALA A 111 -4.90 1.10 -1.09
CA ALA A 111 -3.89 2.12 -0.90
C ALA A 111 -2.95 1.80 0.28
N ALA A 112 -3.46 1.22 1.37
CA ALA A 112 -2.63 0.73 2.47
C ALA A 112 -1.58 -0.29 1.99
N THR A 113 -1.98 -1.19 1.08
CA THR A 113 -1.07 -2.16 0.45
C THR A 113 -0.03 -1.45 -0.39
N CYS A 114 -0.46 -0.52 -1.24
CA CYS A 114 0.41 0.30 -2.08
C CYS A 114 1.52 1.03 -1.29
N VAL A 115 1.15 1.67 -0.17
CA VAL A 115 2.10 2.37 0.71
C VAL A 115 3.06 1.37 1.37
N MET A 116 2.57 0.23 1.84
CA MET A 116 3.42 -0.78 2.48
C MET A 116 4.41 -1.44 1.52
N GLU A 117 4.02 -1.64 0.27
CA GLU A 117 4.85 -2.34 -0.71
C GLU A 117 5.91 -1.43 -1.35
N SER A 118 5.54 -0.20 -1.69
CA SER A 118 6.42 0.68 -2.47
C SER A 118 6.36 2.16 -2.08
N GLY A 119 5.59 2.51 -1.05
CA GLY A 119 5.21 3.91 -0.82
C GLY A 119 4.38 4.48 -1.97
N CYS A 120 3.64 3.63 -2.70
CA CYS A 120 2.97 3.96 -3.95
C CYS A 120 3.88 4.45 -5.09
N THR A 121 5.13 4.00 -5.10
CA THR A 121 6.07 4.28 -6.19
C THR A 121 6.09 3.09 -7.15
N ASN A 122 6.01 3.34 -8.45
CA ASN A 122 6.10 2.26 -9.43
C ASN A 122 7.56 1.76 -9.58
N ILE A 123 7.91 0.66 -8.90
CA ILE A 123 9.26 0.08 -8.92
C ILE A 123 9.36 -0.93 -10.07
N THR A 124 9.91 -0.52 -11.20
CA THR A 124 10.00 -1.37 -12.42
C THR A 124 11.31 -2.15 -12.54
N THR A 125 12.25 -1.90 -11.63
CA THR A 125 13.54 -2.59 -11.53
C THR A 125 13.46 -3.73 -10.51
N THR A 126 13.88 -4.93 -10.90
CA THR A 126 13.90 -6.10 -10.02
C THR A 126 15.33 -6.52 -9.69
N ALA A 127 15.54 -7.07 -8.50
CA ALA A 127 16.80 -7.72 -8.16
C ALA A 127 16.96 -9.00 -9.01
N SER A 128 18.22 -9.40 -9.28
CA SER A 128 18.52 -10.62 -10.02
C SER A 128 17.79 -11.83 -9.41
N GLY A 129 16.99 -12.53 -10.23
CA GLY A 129 16.20 -13.69 -9.82
C GLY A 129 14.86 -13.36 -9.15
N SER A 130 14.46 -12.09 -9.05
CA SER A 130 13.15 -11.66 -8.55
C SER A 130 12.24 -11.20 -9.70
N THR A 131 10.97 -11.58 -9.63
CA THR A 131 9.90 -11.13 -10.54
C THR A 131 8.94 -10.13 -9.88
N ILE A 132 9.25 -9.72 -8.65
CA ILE A 132 8.46 -8.77 -7.86
C ILE A 132 8.74 -7.35 -8.34
N THR A 133 7.70 -6.66 -8.83
CA THR A 133 7.79 -5.33 -9.42
C THR A 133 6.45 -4.58 -9.30
N GLY A 134 6.45 -3.31 -9.69
CA GLY A 134 5.27 -2.46 -9.76
C GLY A 134 4.96 -1.71 -8.46
N ALA A 135 3.89 -0.93 -8.45
CA ALA A 135 3.48 -0.19 -7.26
C ALA A 135 3.01 -1.09 -6.10
N PHE A 136 2.54 -2.30 -6.42
CA PHE A 136 2.05 -3.27 -5.44
C PHE A 136 3.00 -4.44 -5.22
N GLN A 137 4.20 -4.41 -5.82
CA GLN A 137 5.25 -5.41 -5.61
C GLN A 137 4.75 -6.87 -5.74
N MET A 138 3.97 -7.14 -6.78
CA MET A 138 3.48 -8.49 -7.06
C MET A 138 4.52 -9.28 -7.84
N SER A 139 4.64 -10.58 -7.57
CA SER A 139 5.39 -11.52 -8.43
C SER A 139 4.63 -11.80 -9.73
N GLU A 140 5.32 -12.25 -10.77
CA GLU A 140 4.69 -12.63 -12.05
C GLU A 140 3.57 -13.67 -11.86
N SER A 141 3.80 -14.69 -11.03
CA SER A 141 2.80 -15.74 -10.75
C SER A 141 1.59 -15.20 -10.00
N THR A 142 1.81 -14.34 -9.00
CA THR A 142 0.71 -13.76 -8.21
C THR A 142 -0.11 -12.80 -9.06
N TYR A 143 0.55 -11.97 -9.86
CA TYR A 143 -0.12 -11.05 -10.79
C TYR A 143 -0.97 -11.83 -11.81
N THR A 144 -0.41 -12.85 -12.44
CA THR A 144 -1.11 -13.62 -13.48
C THR A 144 -2.33 -14.32 -12.91
N GLN A 145 -2.19 -14.98 -11.76
CA GLN A 145 -3.31 -15.67 -11.11
C GLN A 145 -4.40 -14.68 -10.70
N ALA A 146 -4.05 -13.64 -9.96
CA ALA A 146 -5.04 -12.68 -9.46
C ALA A 146 -5.71 -11.89 -10.59
N MET A 147 -4.99 -11.60 -11.68
CA MET A 147 -5.61 -10.99 -12.86
C MET A 147 -6.62 -11.94 -13.53
N GLN A 148 -6.31 -13.23 -13.65
CA GLN A 148 -7.24 -14.22 -14.19
C GLN A 148 -8.52 -14.32 -13.33
N GLU A 149 -8.37 -14.35 -12.01
CA GLU A 149 -9.49 -14.38 -11.06
C GLU A 149 -10.32 -13.08 -11.10
N ALA A 150 -9.66 -11.93 -11.23
CA ALA A 150 -10.32 -10.63 -11.37
C ALA A 150 -11.18 -10.57 -12.64
N LEU A 151 -10.63 -11.01 -13.78
CA LEU A 151 -11.35 -11.03 -15.05
C LEU A 151 -12.44 -12.10 -15.11
N ALA A 152 -12.26 -13.22 -14.40
CA ALA A 152 -13.31 -14.23 -14.27
C ALA A 152 -14.50 -13.71 -13.44
N SER A 153 -14.23 -12.93 -12.38
CA SER A 153 -15.27 -12.37 -11.51
C SER A 153 -15.91 -11.09 -12.07
N ASN A 154 -15.18 -10.30 -12.85
CA ASN A 154 -15.69 -9.13 -13.56
C ASN A 154 -15.08 -9.02 -14.98
N PRO A 155 -15.67 -9.71 -15.98
CA PRO A 155 -15.17 -9.73 -17.35
C PRO A 155 -15.10 -8.36 -18.03
N THR A 156 -15.89 -7.39 -17.55
CA THR A 156 -15.93 -6.04 -18.15
C THR A 156 -14.67 -5.23 -17.86
N LEU A 157 -13.90 -5.59 -16.82
CA LEU A 157 -12.61 -4.95 -16.52
C LEU A 157 -11.61 -5.10 -17.66
N ALA A 158 -11.62 -6.22 -18.39
CA ALA A 158 -10.68 -6.43 -19.49
C ALA A 158 -10.81 -5.33 -20.57
N ALA A 159 -12.02 -4.82 -20.81
CA ALA A 159 -12.26 -3.78 -21.81
C ALA A 159 -11.77 -2.40 -21.36
N SER A 160 -11.62 -2.17 -20.05
CA SER A 160 -11.11 -0.92 -19.49
C SER A 160 -9.59 -0.94 -19.25
N LEU A 161 -8.94 -2.08 -19.42
CA LEU A 161 -7.52 -2.28 -19.17
C LEU A 161 -6.74 -2.36 -20.48
N GLY A 162 -5.55 -1.77 -20.53
CA GLY A 162 -4.71 -1.77 -21.74
C GLY A 162 -4.11 -3.15 -22.03
N ASP A 163 -3.35 -3.69 -21.08
CA ASP A 163 -2.66 -4.97 -21.22
C ASP A 163 -2.79 -5.76 -19.91
N THR A 164 -3.50 -6.88 -19.94
CA THR A 164 -3.71 -7.75 -18.77
C THR A 164 -2.67 -8.87 -18.66
N GLY A 165 -1.73 -8.96 -19.62
CA GLY A 165 -0.59 -9.87 -19.59
C GLY A 165 0.53 -9.37 -18.66
N LEU A 166 1.66 -10.08 -18.65
CA LEU A 166 2.80 -9.77 -17.76
C LEU A 166 3.39 -8.37 -17.98
N SER A 167 3.32 -7.81 -19.19
CA SER A 167 3.75 -6.44 -19.44
C SER A 167 2.89 -5.40 -18.69
N GLY A 168 1.62 -5.72 -18.46
CA GLY A 168 0.70 -4.96 -17.61
C GLY A 168 1.06 -4.92 -16.13
N GLN A 169 1.88 -5.85 -15.64
CA GLN A 169 2.33 -5.88 -14.24
C GLN A 169 3.06 -4.59 -13.83
N LYS A 170 3.70 -3.91 -14.79
CA LYS A 170 4.44 -2.65 -14.58
C LYS A 170 3.57 -1.40 -14.75
N ASP A 171 2.34 -1.55 -15.23
CA ASP A 171 1.36 -0.47 -15.24
C ASP A 171 0.61 -0.47 -13.90
N PRO A 172 0.74 0.57 -13.06
CA PRO A 172 0.16 0.56 -11.72
C PRO A 172 -1.38 0.47 -11.71
N ALA A 173 -2.06 1.06 -12.69
CA ALA A 173 -3.52 1.01 -12.77
C ALA A 173 -4.01 -0.41 -13.11
N THR A 174 -3.33 -1.09 -14.03
CA THR A 174 -3.55 -2.51 -14.32
C THR A 174 -3.17 -3.38 -13.14
N GLN A 175 -1.99 -3.19 -12.54
CA GLN A 175 -1.55 -4.00 -11.41
C GLN A 175 -2.49 -3.86 -10.20
N ALA A 176 -3.12 -2.70 -10.00
CA ALA A 176 -4.12 -2.49 -8.96
C ALA A 176 -5.30 -3.46 -9.04
N VAL A 177 -5.68 -3.92 -10.23
CA VAL A 177 -6.74 -4.93 -10.41
C VAL A 177 -6.32 -6.25 -9.79
N ALA A 178 -5.12 -6.72 -10.13
CA ALA A 178 -4.57 -7.95 -9.56
C ALA A 178 -4.34 -7.81 -8.04
N ALA A 179 -3.85 -6.66 -7.58
CA ALA A 179 -3.65 -6.41 -6.15
C ALA A 179 -4.97 -6.36 -5.37
N ALA A 180 -6.01 -5.74 -5.94
CA ALA A 180 -7.35 -5.72 -5.36
C ALA A 180 -7.95 -7.13 -5.30
N GLN A 181 -7.85 -7.91 -6.38
CA GLN A 181 -8.30 -9.31 -6.34
C GLN A 181 -7.55 -10.12 -5.28
N TYR A 182 -6.22 -9.98 -5.19
CA TYR A 182 -5.44 -10.67 -4.17
C TYR A 182 -5.82 -10.27 -2.74
N LEU A 183 -6.18 -9.00 -2.51
CA LEU A 183 -6.75 -8.54 -1.23
C LEU A 183 -8.14 -9.13 -0.97
N LYS A 184 -8.98 -9.24 -2.00
CA LYS A 184 -10.30 -9.88 -1.91
C LYS A 184 -10.17 -11.36 -1.53
N ASP A 185 -9.19 -12.07 -2.08
CA ASP A 185 -8.90 -13.46 -1.73
C ASP A 185 -8.39 -13.58 -0.29
N ALA A 186 -7.55 -12.62 0.14
CA ALA A 186 -7.12 -12.52 1.54
C ALA A 186 -8.30 -12.34 2.48
N ALA A 187 -9.18 -11.37 2.20
CA ALA A 187 -10.38 -11.12 3.01
C ALA A 187 -11.31 -12.34 3.05
N SER A 188 -11.57 -12.97 1.89
CA SER A 188 -12.40 -14.17 1.81
C SER A 188 -11.79 -15.33 2.63
N THR A 189 -10.47 -15.50 2.56
CA THR A 189 -9.75 -16.51 3.35
C THR A 189 -9.87 -16.22 4.85
N LEU A 190 -9.70 -14.97 5.27
CA LEU A 190 -9.80 -14.57 6.67
C LEU A 190 -11.23 -14.74 7.21
N GLN A 191 -12.25 -14.36 6.44
CA GLN A 191 -13.66 -14.58 6.76
C GLN A 191 -13.99 -16.07 6.91
N ALA A 192 -13.51 -16.91 5.99
CA ALA A 192 -13.67 -18.36 6.07
C ALA A 192 -13.02 -18.97 7.32
N ASN A 193 -12.06 -18.25 7.93
CA ASN A 193 -11.39 -18.64 9.17
C ASN A 193 -11.89 -17.84 10.39
N GLY A 194 -13.08 -17.25 10.32
CA GLY A 194 -13.78 -16.67 11.46
C GLY A 194 -13.38 -15.23 11.81
N ILE A 195 -12.64 -14.54 10.94
CA ILE A 195 -12.36 -13.10 11.11
C ILE A 195 -13.44 -12.31 10.39
N SER A 196 -14.32 -11.68 11.16
CA SER A 196 -15.35 -10.78 10.63
C SER A 196 -14.72 -9.46 10.13
N ASP A 197 -15.25 -8.94 9.03
CA ASP A 197 -14.84 -7.67 8.40
C ASP A 197 -13.32 -7.43 8.33
N PRO A 198 -12.54 -8.32 7.66
CA PRO A 198 -11.09 -8.21 7.63
C PRO A 198 -10.61 -6.85 7.14
N THR A 199 -9.66 -6.28 7.87
CA THR A 199 -9.04 -4.99 7.58
C THR A 199 -7.76 -5.15 6.75
N ALA A 200 -7.25 -4.04 6.21
CA ALA A 200 -5.94 -4.01 5.55
C ALA A 200 -4.81 -4.54 6.44
N LEU A 201 -4.87 -4.28 7.76
CA LEU A 201 -3.93 -4.81 8.74
C LEU A 201 -4.03 -6.34 8.85
N ASP A 202 -5.25 -6.90 8.91
CA ASP A 202 -5.45 -8.35 9.02
C ASP A 202 -4.91 -9.10 7.81
N ALA A 203 -5.13 -8.55 6.61
CA ALA A 203 -4.59 -9.12 5.37
C ALA A 203 -3.08 -8.94 5.21
N ARG A 204 -2.40 -8.14 6.04
CA ARG A 204 -0.96 -7.94 5.89
C ARG A 204 -0.18 -9.24 6.02
N GLY A 205 -0.57 -10.09 6.96
CA GLY A 205 0.07 -11.39 7.15
C GLY A 205 -0.11 -12.28 5.92
N TYR A 206 -1.27 -12.22 5.28
CA TYR A 206 -1.55 -12.94 4.04
C TYR A 206 -0.63 -12.46 2.91
N TYR A 207 -0.51 -11.13 2.75
CA TYR A 207 0.30 -10.53 1.69
C TYR A 207 1.80 -10.86 1.84
N ASN A 208 2.30 -10.85 3.08
CA ASN A 208 3.74 -10.98 3.35
C ASN A 208 4.20 -12.45 3.49
N PHE A 209 3.31 -13.33 3.99
CA PHE A 209 3.67 -14.69 4.39
C PHE A 209 2.82 -15.78 3.71
N GLY A 210 1.83 -15.38 2.92
CA GLY A 210 0.90 -16.28 2.24
C GLY A 210 -0.32 -16.67 3.09
N PRO A 211 -1.29 -17.42 2.50
CA PRO A 211 -2.63 -17.59 3.07
C PRO A 211 -2.66 -18.20 4.47
N ALA A 212 -2.03 -19.36 4.64
CA ALA A 212 -2.07 -20.10 5.90
C ALA A 212 -1.35 -19.37 7.04
N ALA A 213 -0.21 -18.73 6.74
CA ALA A 213 0.52 -17.92 7.70
C ALA A 213 -0.24 -16.63 8.04
N GLY A 214 -0.88 -16.01 7.04
CA GLY A 214 -1.72 -14.83 7.22
C GLY A 214 -2.86 -15.03 8.20
N VAL A 215 -3.60 -16.13 8.07
CA VAL A 215 -4.67 -16.49 9.03
C VAL A 215 -4.11 -16.63 10.45
N LYS A 216 -2.98 -17.34 10.62
CA LYS A 216 -2.35 -17.52 11.93
C LYS A 216 -1.94 -16.19 12.56
N VAL A 217 -1.32 -15.30 11.79
CA VAL A 217 -0.91 -13.96 12.26
C VAL A 217 -2.12 -13.10 12.62
N ALA A 218 -3.20 -13.18 11.83
CA ALA A 218 -4.41 -12.41 12.11
C ALA A 218 -5.10 -12.88 13.41
N GLN A 219 -5.16 -14.20 13.65
CA GLN A 219 -5.78 -14.81 14.84
C GLN A 219 -4.92 -14.78 16.11
N ALA A 220 -3.59 -14.68 15.99
CA ALA A 220 -2.70 -14.74 17.14
C ALA A 220 -2.90 -13.57 18.11
N SER A 221 -2.71 -13.84 19.40
CA SER A 221 -2.74 -12.81 20.44
C SER A 221 -1.53 -11.88 20.33
N SER A 222 -1.70 -10.64 20.79
CA SER A 222 -0.66 -9.61 20.71
C SER A 222 0.65 -10.00 21.39
N ASP A 223 0.61 -10.81 22.45
CA ASP A 223 1.79 -11.22 23.23
C ASP A 223 2.51 -12.45 22.66
N THR A 224 1.93 -13.11 21.64
CA THR A 224 2.57 -14.27 21.00
C THR A 224 3.77 -13.83 20.18
N LEU A 225 4.88 -14.57 20.22
CA LEU A 225 6.05 -14.29 19.39
C LEU A 225 5.77 -14.59 17.91
N MET A 226 6.25 -13.73 17.01
CA MET A 226 6.15 -13.95 15.56
C MET A 226 6.80 -15.27 15.13
N SER A 227 7.87 -15.71 15.81
CA SER A 227 8.52 -17.01 15.56
C SER A 227 7.64 -18.21 15.88
N ASP A 228 6.75 -18.08 16.87
CA ASP A 228 5.87 -19.17 17.31
C ASP A 228 4.67 -19.30 16.35
N VAL A 229 4.21 -18.17 15.80
CA VAL A 229 3.16 -18.12 14.78
C VAL A 229 3.67 -18.61 13.41
N LEU A 230 4.94 -18.32 13.10
CA LEU A 230 5.61 -18.64 11.83
C LEU A 230 6.76 -19.64 12.00
N PRO A 231 6.52 -20.85 12.55
CA PRO A 231 7.59 -21.77 12.96
C PRO A 231 8.36 -22.37 11.77
N THR A 232 7.82 -22.27 10.56
CA THR A 232 8.49 -22.74 9.33
C THR A 232 9.43 -21.70 8.73
N MET A 233 9.49 -20.48 9.30
CA MET A 233 10.43 -19.44 8.88
C MET A 233 11.65 -19.44 9.79
N SER A 234 12.83 -19.56 9.19
CA SER A 234 14.09 -19.34 9.90
C SER A 234 14.22 -17.90 10.40
N SER A 235 15.06 -17.67 11.40
CA SER A 235 15.39 -16.34 11.90
C SER A 235 15.86 -15.38 10.79
N THR A 236 16.63 -15.88 9.83
CA THR A 236 17.05 -15.11 8.64
C THR A 236 15.87 -14.72 7.76
N GLN A 237 14.89 -15.61 7.56
CA GLN A 237 13.68 -15.30 6.79
C GLN A 237 12.78 -14.30 7.50
N LEU A 238 12.64 -14.42 8.83
CA LEU A 238 11.91 -13.44 9.64
C LEU A 238 12.58 -12.06 9.57
N ALA A 239 13.89 -11.99 9.79
CA ALA A 239 14.66 -10.75 9.69
C ALA A 239 14.57 -10.13 8.28
N SER A 240 14.59 -10.95 7.23
CA SER A 240 14.42 -10.48 5.84
C SER A 240 13.04 -9.88 5.57
N ASN A 241 12.03 -10.20 6.40
CA ASN A 241 10.71 -9.59 6.35
C ASN A 241 10.55 -8.46 7.39
N GLY A 242 11.66 -7.97 7.95
CA GLY A 242 11.68 -6.89 8.93
C GLY A 242 11.23 -7.30 10.33
N ILE A 243 11.16 -8.61 10.62
CA ILE A 243 10.78 -9.11 11.94
C ILE A 243 12.03 -9.28 12.80
N SER A 244 12.06 -8.61 13.96
CA SER A 244 13.16 -8.68 14.92
C SER A 244 13.08 -9.94 15.79
N ALA A 245 14.21 -10.37 16.33
CA ALA A 245 14.24 -11.48 17.27
C ALA A 245 13.45 -11.13 18.54
N GLY A 246 12.52 -11.99 18.93
CA GLY A 246 11.64 -11.76 20.08
C GLY A 246 10.47 -10.80 19.82
N GLU A 247 10.29 -10.33 18.57
CA GLU A 247 9.15 -9.48 18.23
C GLU A 247 7.83 -10.26 18.35
N THR A 248 6.89 -9.65 19.05
CA THR A 248 5.54 -10.15 19.23
C THR A 248 4.63 -9.78 18.05
N VAL A 249 3.52 -10.49 17.89
CA VAL A 249 2.49 -10.15 16.90
C VAL A 249 1.95 -8.74 17.12
N GLY A 250 1.80 -8.31 18.37
CA GLY A 250 1.35 -6.98 18.73
C GLY A 250 2.31 -5.88 18.28
N GLU A 251 3.61 -6.06 18.54
CA GLU A 251 4.67 -5.13 18.09
C GLU A 251 4.73 -5.05 16.56
N TRP A 252 4.66 -6.21 15.89
CA TRP A 252 4.63 -6.26 14.43
C TRP A 252 3.40 -5.56 13.85
N LYS A 253 2.19 -5.84 14.37
CA LYS A 253 0.94 -5.18 13.96
C LYS A 253 1.01 -3.66 14.21
N ALA A 254 1.59 -3.22 15.32
CA ALA A 254 1.78 -1.81 15.62
C ALA A 254 2.73 -1.12 14.62
N SER A 255 3.85 -1.76 14.29
CA SER A 255 4.80 -1.31 13.26
C SER A 255 4.15 -1.19 11.88
N VAL A 256 3.36 -2.19 11.48
CA VAL A 256 2.60 -2.17 10.23
C VAL A 256 1.54 -1.07 10.24
N THR A 257 0.79 -0.94 11.32
CA THR A 257 -0.24 0.09 11.49
C THR A 257 0.35 1.49 11.37
N ALA A 258 1.51 1.73 12.01
CA ALA A 258 2.20 3.01 11.93
C ALA A 258 2.60 3.40 10.49
N LYS A 259 2.91 2.41 9.64
CA LYS A 259 3.23 2.63 8.22
C LYS A 259 1.98 2.82 7.35
N MET A 260 0.92 2.06 7.60
CA MET A 260 -0.36 2.16 6.87
C MET A 260 -1.17 3.40 7.24
N GLY A 261 -0.96 3.96 8.42
CA GLY A 261 -1.73 5.09 8.95
C GLY A 261 -3.20 4.72 9.20
N SER A 262 -4.10 5.67 8.96
CA SER A 262 -5.55 5.46 9.19
C SER A 262 -6.15 4.32 8.36
N SER A 263 -5.54 4.00 7.22
CA SER A 263 -6.00 2.97 6.29
C SER A 263 -5.77 1.54 6.80
N ALA A 264 -5.00 1.36 7.89
CA ALA A 264 -4.77 0.04 8.51
C ALA A 264 -6.08 -0.65 8.90
N ASN A 265 -7.04 0.12 9.42
CA ASN A 265 -8.34 -0.37 9.89
C ASN A 265 -9.41 -0.30 8.79
N ALA A 266 -9.07 0.05 7.55
CA ALA A 266 -10.03 0.07 6.47
C ALA A 266 -10.51 -1.37 6.19
N PRO A 267 -11.83 -1.62 6.19
CA PRO A 267 -12.36 -2.92 5.79
C PRO A 267 -12.00 -3.17 4.32
N ILE A 268 -11.62 -4.40 3.99
CA ILE A 268 -11.19 -4.74 2.62
C ILE A 268 -12.39 -4.81 1.69
N LEU A 269 -13.47 -5.47 2.09
CA LEU A 269 -14.66 -5.64 1.27
C LEU A 269 -15.62 -4.48 1.49
N THR A 270 -16.12 -3.90 0.41
CA THR A 270 -17.20 -2.90 0.45
C THR A 270 -18.54 -3.62 0.40
N SER A 271 -19.44 -3.27 1.32
CA SER A 271 -20.82 -3.78 1.39
C SER A 271 -21.69 -3.34 0.20
#